data_AF-A0A944W9X9-F1
#
_entry.id   AF-A0A944W9X9-F1
#
_cell.length_a   1.000
_cell.length_b   1.000
_cell.length_c   1.000
_cell.angle_alpha   90.00
_cell.angle_beta   90.00
_cell.angle_gamma   90.00
#
_symmetry.space_group_name_H-M   'P 1'
#
loop_
_entity.id
_entity.type
_entity.pdbx_description
1 polymer ?
#
loop_
_entity_poly.entity_id
_entity_poly.type
_entity_poly.pdbx_seq_one_letter_code
_entity_poly.pdbx_strand_id
1 'polypeptide(L)'
;MDWINKYKGFLAFGLWFLAIIIQILADKIYSKDLEPLGTLTFLVAAAVWTIEYFEKKPDNAPWKKYGVIIITALVVLITAYIYLG
;
A
#
# COMPACT_ATOMS: atom_id res chain seq x y z
N MET A 1 10.59 6.41 -18.76
CA MET A 1 10.44 6.62 -17.31
C MET A 1 9.21 7.48 -16.96
N ASP A 2 8.92 8.54 -17.72
CA ASP A 2 7.85 9.51 -17.40
C ASP A 2 6.44 8.94 -17.28
N TRP A 3 6.14 7.86 -18.00
CA TRP A 3 4.82 7.24 -17.95
C TRP A 3 4.52 6.62 -16.57
N ILE A 4 5.52 5.99 -15.92
CA ILE A 4 5.36 5.40 -14.58
C ILE A 4 5.03 6.50 -13.59
N ASN A 5 5.77 7.63 -13.62
CA ASN A 5 5.51 8.81 -12.80
C ASN A 5 4.11 9.39 -13.03
N LYS A 6 3.62 9.36 -14.26
CA LYS A 6 2.29 9.87 -14.63
C LYS A 6 1.14 8.99 -14.12
N TYR A 7 1.36 7.68 -13.98
CA TYR A 7 0.33 6.71 -13.62
C TYR A 7 0.56 6.01 -12.27
N LYS A 8 1.43 6.54 -11.38
CA LYS A 8 1.76 5.93 -10.08
C LYS A 8 0.54 5.57 -9.24
N GLY A 9 -0.43 6.47 -9.09
CA GLY A 9 -1.66 6.20 -8.35
C GLY A 9 -2.52 5.10 -8.97
N PHE A 10 -2.57 5.02 -10.31
CA PHE A 10 -3.28 3.95 -11.02
C PHE A 10 -2.56 2.60 -10.88
N LEU A 11 -1.23 2.60 -10.90
CA LEU A 11 -0.42 1.42 -10.63
C LEU A 11 -0.59 0.94 -9.19
N ALA A 12 -0.61 1.85 -8.22
CA ALA A 12 -0.86 1.54 -6.82
C ALA A 12 -2.27 0.96 -6.60
N PHE A 13 -3.28 1.54 -7.25
CA PHE A 13 -4.64 1.03 -7.24
C PHE A 13 -4.76 -0.36 -7.89
N GLY A 14 -4.09 -0.57 -9.03
CA GLY A 14 -4.05 -1.86 -9.71
C GLY A 14 -3.39 -2.96 -8.87
N LEU A 15 -2.28 -2.64 -8.20
CA LEU A 15 -1.60 -3.52 -7.25
C LEU A 15 -2.49 -3.88 -6.05
N TRP A 16 -3.20 -2.90 -5.50
CA TRP A 16 -4.14 -3.14 -4.41
C TRP A 16 -5.30 -4.04 -4.85
N PHE A 17 -5.91 -3.75 -6.00
CA PHE A 17 -7.03 -4.54 -6.52
C PHE A 17 -6.62 -5.98 -6.82
N LEU A 18 -5.41 -6.18 -7.37
CA LEU A 18 -4.85 -7.52 -7.60
C LEU A 18 -4.67 -8.29 -6.28
N ALA A 19 -4.20 -7.61 -5.23
CA ALA A 19 -4.00 -8.23 -3.93
C ALA A 19 -5.32 -8.66 -3.27
N ILE A 20 -6.40 -7.87 -3.41
CA ILE A 20 -7.74 -8.29 -2.97
C ILE A 20 -8.20 -9.53 -3.71
N ILE A 21 -7.99 -9.60 -5.04
CA ILE A 21 -8.38 -10.78 -5.82
C ILE A 21 -7.62 -12.02 -5.31
N ILE A 22 -6.31 -11.90 -5.07
CA ILE A 22 -5.49 -12.99 -4.52
C ILE A 22 -6.00 -13.40 -3.13
N GLN A 23 -6.37 -12.44 -2.30
CA GLN A 23 -6.90 -12.67 -0.97
C GLN A 23 -8.23 -13.43 -0.99
N ILE A 24 -9.18 -13.01 -1.82
CA ILE A 24 -10.47 -13.69 -2.02
C ILE A 24 -10.27 -15.10 -2.58
N LEU A 25 -9.35 -15.28 -3.53
CA LEU A 25 -9.02 -16.59 -4.10
C LEU A 25 -8.38 -17.51 -3.05
N ALA A 26 -7.48 -16.99 -2.22
CA ALA A 26 -6.81 -17.77 -1.18
C ALA A 26 -7.76 -18.23 -0.09
N ASP A 27 -8.68 -17.35 0.33
CA ASP A 27 -9.71 -17.69 1.31
C ASP A 27 -10.68 -18.74 0.75
N LYS A 28 -11.20 -18.53 -0.48
CA LYS A 28 -12.16 -19.46 -1.09
C LYS A 28 -11.59 -20.81 -1.53
N ILE A 29 -10.34 -20.86 -1.99
CA ILE A 29 -9.76 -22.08 -2.59
C ILE A 29 -8.91 -22.85 -1.56
N TYR A 30 -8.20 -22.14 -0.69
CA TYR A 30 -7.20 -22.74 0.21
C TYR A 30 -7.56 -22.65 1.69
N SER A 31 -8.72 -22.04 2.04
CA SER A 31 -9.15 -21.79 3.43
C SER A 31 -8.05 -21.13 4.28
N LYS A 32 -7.17 -20.36 3.63
CA LYS A 32 -6.12 -19.60 4.28
C LYS A 32 -6.63 -18.20 4.47
N ASP A 33 -6.69 -17.80 5.74
CA ASP A 33 -7.07 -16.45 6.10
C ASP A 33 -5.93 -15.48 5.74
N LEU A 34 -6.06 -14.88 4.56
CA LEU A 34 -5.13 -13.87 4.07
C LEU A 34 -5.66 -12.45 4.31
N GLU A 35 -6.71 -12.23 5.12
CA GLU A 35 -7.24 -10.90 5.51
C GLU A 35 -6.18 -9.81 5.79
N PRO A 36 -5.03 -10.13 6.43
CA PRO A 36 -3.99 -9.14 6.69
C PRO A 36 -3.30 -8.63 5.42
N LEU A 37 -3.22 -9.47 4.39
CA LEU A 37 -2.43 -9.22 3.18
C LEU A 37 -3.08 -8.15 2.30
N GLY A 38 -4.40 -8.22 2.09
CA GLY A 38 -5.17 -7.20 1.39
C GLY A 38 -5.19 -5.86 2.12
N THR A 39 -5.36 -5.91 3.45
CA THR A 39 -5.29 -4.71 4.31
C THR A 39 -3.92 -4.04 4.21
N LEU A 40 -2.84 -4.82 4.22
CA LEU A 40 -1.47 -4.32 4.03
C LEU A 40 -1.28 -3.69 2.65
N THR A 41 -1.74 -4.34 1.59
CA THR A 41 -1.65 -3.77 0.24
C THR A 41 -2.50 -2.51 0.08
N PHE A 42 -3.63 -2.38 0.78
CA PHE A 42 -4.41 -1.14 0.78
C PHE A 42 -3.63 -0.01 1.43
N LEU A 43 -3.05 -0.30 2.59
CA LEU A 43 -2.26 0.66 3.36
C LEU A 43 -1.05 1.16 2.55
N VAL A 44 -0.34 0.26 1.87
CA VAL A 44 0.78 0.61 0.99
C VAL A 44 0.31 1.44 -0.21
N ALA A 45 -0.79 1.06 -0.86
CA ALA A 45 -1.34 1.83 -1.98
C ALA A 45 -1.80 3.23 -1.57
N ALA A 46 -2.47 3.35 -0.42
CA ALA A 46 -2.89 4.62 0.17
C ALA A 46 -1.68 5.51 0.51
N ALA A 47 -0.59 4.93 1.02
CA ALA A 47 0.65 5.63 1.30
C ALA A 47 1.29 6.19 0.02
N VAL A 48 1.39 5.37 -1.03
CA VAL A 48 1.91 5.80 -2.35
C VAL A 48 1.07 6.95 -2.92
N TRP A 49 -0.26 6.85 -2.84
CA TRP A 49 -1.15 7.87 -3.36
C TRP A 49 -1.07 9.18 -2.57
N THR A 50 -0.91 9.07 -1.24
CA THR A 50 -0.70 10.22 -0.35
C THR A 50 0.64 10.92 -0.63
N ILE A 51 1.70 10.15 -0.89
CA ILE A 51 3.01 10.69 -1.29
C ILE A 51 2.93 11.39 -2.64
N GLU A 52 2.21 10.82 -3.61
CA GLU A 52 2.00 11.44 -4.92
C GLU A 52 1.20 12.76 -4.80
N TYR A 53 0.16 12.79 -3.96
CA TYR A 53 -0.58 14.00 -3.66
C TYR A 53 0.32 15.09 -3.06
N PHE A 54 1.25 14.68 -2.20
CA PHE A 54 2.24 15.56 -1.61
C PHE A 54 3.27 16.09 -2.60
N GLU A 55 3.57 15.34 -3.67
CA GLU A 55 4.47 15.76 -4.76
C GLU A 55 3.87 16.81 -5.68
N LYS A 56 2.55 16.79 -5.86
CA LYS A 56 1.84 17.73 -6.74
C LYS A 56 1.60 19.10 -6.10
N LYS A 57 1.91 19.28 -4.81
CA LYS A 57 1.73 20.56 -4.11
C LYS A 57 3.05 21.35 -4.04
N PRO A 58 3.10 22.58 -4.57
CA PRO A 58 4.34 23.37 -4.66
C PRO A 58 4.93 23.77 -3.30
N ASP A 59 4.10 23.89 -2.25
CA ASP A 59 4.50 24.33 -0.91
C ASP A 59 4.59 23.20 0.12
N ASN A 60 4.74 21.95 -0.33
CA ASN A 60 4.61 20.84 0.59
C ASN A 60 5.93 20.50 1.29
N ALA A 61 5.90 20.58 2.61
CA ALA A 61 7.07 20.32 3.43
C ALA A 61 7.59 18.86 3.28
N PRO A 62 8.90 18.64 3.05
CA PRO A 62 9.46 17.31 2.76
C PRO A 62 9.18 16.25 3.82
N TRP A 63 9.08 16.66 5.09
CA TRP A 63 8.85 15.77 6.24
C TRP A 63 7.57 14.95 6.12
N LYS A 64 6.54 15.44 5.42
CA LYS A 64 5.26 14.74 5.28
C LYS A 64 5.39 13.44 4.50
N LYS A 65 6.27 13.39 3.49
CA LYS A 65 6.54 12.16 2.74
C LYS A 65 7.24 11.14 3.61
N TYR A 66 8.30 11.56 4.30
CA TYR A 66 9.06 10.68 5.19
C TYR A 66 8.20 10.18 6.34
N GLY A 67 7.31 11.02 6.88
CA GLY A 67 6.34 10.62 7.90
C GLY A 67 5.39 9.53 7.43
N VAL A 68 4.81 9.67 6.22
CA VAL A 68 3.95 8.62 5.64
C VAL A 68 4.73 7.32 5.42
N ILE A 69 5.95 7.37 4.88
CA ILE A 69 6.78 6.18 4.67
C ILE A 69 7.07 5.45 5.98
N ILE A 70 7.48 6.17 7.03
CA ILE A 70 7.82 5.60 8.33
C ILE A 70 6.60 4.94 8.98
N ILE A 71 5.44 5.62 8.96
CA ILE A 71 4.20 5.10 9.52
C ILE A 71 3.76 3.84 8.78
N THR A 72 3.78 3.85 7.45
CA THR A 72 3.44 2.68 6.64
C THR A 72 4.38 1.50 6.92
N ALA A 73 5.69 1.74 7.02
CA ALA A 73 6.66 0.70 7.35
C ALA A 73 6.43 0.10 8.75
N LEU A 74 6.12 0.94 9.75
CA LEU A 74 5.80 0.47 11.11
C LEU A 74 4.56 -0.42 11.13
N VAL A 75 3.49 -0.01 10.45
CA VAL A 75 2.26 -0.82 10.38
C VAL A 75 2.54 -2.15 9.67
N VAL A 76 3.30 -2.15 8.58
CA VAL A 76 3.70 -3.40 7.89
C VAL A 76 4.48 -4.34 8.82
N LEU A 77 5.44 -3.81 9.58
CA LEU A 77 6.23 -4.60 10.53
C LEU A 77 5.38 -5.16 11.68
N ILE A 78 4.46 -4.36 12.22
CA ILE A 78 3.56 -4.80 13.30
C ILE A 78 2.62 -5.89 12.81
N THR A 79 2.01 -5.72 11.63
CA THR A 79 1.14 -6.75 11.05
C THR A 79 1.94 -8.01 10.73
N ALA A 80 3.15 -7.90 10.18
CA ALA A 80 4.01 -9.06 9.97
C ALA A 80 4.34 -9.78 11.29
N TYR A 81 4.65 -9.05 12.36
CA TYR A 81 4.90 -9.63 13.68
C TYR A 81 3.68 -10.36 14.26
N ILE A 82 2.49 -9.78 14.15
CA ILE A 82 1.26 -10.37 14.71
C ILE A 82 0.83 -11.64 13.94
N TYR A 83 1.01 -11.67 12.62
CA TYR A 83 0.45 -12.73 11.77
C TYR A 83 1.48 -13.78 11.30
N LEU A 84 2.78 -13.50 11.40
CA LEU A 84 3.86 -14.44 11.06
C LEU A 84 4.71 -14.85 12.27
N GLY A 85 4.50 -14.21 13.43
CA GLY A 85 5.19 -14.50 14.70
C GLY A 85 4.49 -15.56 15.54
#